data_AF-A0A2R6LRX9-F1
#
_entry.id   AF-A0A2R6LRX9-F1
#
_cell.length_a   1.000
_cell.length_b   1.000
_cell.length_c   1.000
_cell.angle_alpha   90.00
_cell.angle_beta   90.00
_cell.angle_gamma   90.00
#
_symmetry.space_group_name_H-M   'P 1'
#
loop_
_entity.id
_entity.type
_entity.pdbx_description
1 polymer ?
#
loop_
_entity_poly.entity_id
_entity_poly.type
_entity_poly.pdbx_seq_one_letter_code
_entity_poly.pdbx_strand_id
1 'polypeptide(L)' 'MPSVYAGPDGRFLTERQLRRRVADSDWTVAIAYDGGFVLSDPEGRATWFVAVPETRLPEGVRVEGDEVRDDRDELEQ' A
#
# COMPACT_ATOMS: atom_id res chain seq x y z
N MET A 1 -12.54 -2.38 -9.68
CA MET A 1 -11.55 -1.28 -9.62
C MET A 1 -10.48 -1.73 -8.66
N PRO A 2 -9.18 -1.68 -9.02
CA PRO A 2 -8.12 -2.03 -8.09
C PRO A 2 -8.11 -1.02 -6.93
N SER A 3 -8.00 -1.51 -5.70
CA SER A 3 -7.90 -0.66 -4.52
C SER A 3 -6.42 -0.33 -4.27
N VAL A 4 -6.12 0.95 -4.04
CA VAL A 4 -4.81 1.43 -3.59
C VAL A 4 -4.83 1.63 -2.09
N TYR A 5 -3.70 1.38 -1.44
CA TYR A 5 -3.57 1.45 0.00
C TYR A 5 -2.42 2.37 0.38
N ALA A 6 -2.68 3.32 1.27
CA ALA A 6 -1.65 4.23 1.81
C ALA A 6 -1.11 3.70 3.13
N GLY A 7 0.21 3.60 3.23
CA GLY A 7 0.95 3.33 4.45
C GLY A 7 1.32 4.60 5.22
N PRO A 8 1.77 4.48 6.48
CA PRO A 8 2.10 5.61 7.34
C PRO A 8 3.38 6.35 6.93
N ASP A 9 4.20 5.72 6.09
CA ASP A 9 5.44 6.25 5.52
C ASP A 9 5.22 6.97 4.19
N GLY A 10 3.97 7.24 3.82
CA GLY A 10 3.62 7.89 2.55
C GLY A 10 3.73 6.97 1.33
N ARG A 11 3.98 5.67 1.53
CA ARG A 11 3.99 4.67 0.46
C ARG A 11 2.58 4.28 0.06
N PHE A 12 2.40 4.05 -1.24
CA PHE A 12 1.16 3.55 -1.81
C PHE A 12 1.39 2.16 -2.41
N LEU A 13 0.51 1.21 -2.14
CA LEU A 13 0.60 -0.16 -2.61
C LEU A 13 -0.76 -0.65 -3.10
N THR A 14 -0.76 -1.53 -4.09
CA THR A 14 -1.96 -2.30 -4.46
C THR A 14 -2.21 -3.43 -3.46
N GLU A 15 -3.44 -3.95 -3.43
CA GLU A 15 -3.76 -5.17 -2.66
C GLU A 15 -2.82 -6.33 -3.03
N ARG A 16 -2.50 -6.46 -4.32
CA ARG A 16 -1.62 -7.51 -4.82
C ARG A 16 -0.20 -7.35 -4.27
N GLN A 17 0.34 -6.14 -4.22
CA GLN A 17 1.66 -5.88 -3.64
C GLN A 17 1.70 -6.18 -2.13
N LEU A 18 0.64 -5.84 -1.40
CA LEU A 18 0.49 -6.19 0.03
C LEU A 18 0.48 -7.71 0.22
N ARG A 19 -0.33 -8.43 -0.56
CA ARG A 19 -0.39 -9.91 -0.52
C ARG A 19 0.94 -10.56 -0.91
N ARG A 20 1.66 -9.98 -1.88
CA ARG A 20 2.98 -10.49 -2.29
C ARG A 20 4.01 -10.38 -1.18
N ARG A 21 4.05 -9.27 -0.44
CA ARG A 21 4.92 -9.13 0.74
C ARG A 21 4.68 -10.23 1.75
N VAL A 22 3.42 -10.57 2.01
CA VAL A 22 3.05 -11.66 2.94
C VAL A 22 3.50 -13.03 2.41
N ALA A 23 3.41 -13.25 1.09
CA ALA A 23 3.82 -14.51 0.48
C ALA A 23 5.34 -14.69 0.43
N ASP A 24 6.08 -13.59 0.21
CA ASP A 24 7.52 -13.58 -0.02
C ASP A 24 8.34 -13.32 1.27
N SER A 25 7.70 -13.16 2.43
CA SER A 25 8.38 -12.88 3.70
C SER A 25 7.66 -13.48 4.91
N ASP A 26 8.31 -13.47 6.08
CA ASP A 26 7.72 -13.92 7.36
C ASP A 26 6.71 -12.91 7.94
N TRP A 27 6.20 -12.00 7.11
CA TRP A 27 5.20 -11.02 7.51
C TRP A 27 3.81 -11.66 7.56
N THR A 28 2.98 -11.20 8.50
CA THR A 28 1.60 -11.65 8.64
C THR A 28 0.62 -10.54 8.29
N VAL A 29 -0.56 -10.91 7.77
CA VAL A 29 -1.62 -9.95 7.41
C VAL A 29 -2.86 -10.18 8.23
N ALA A 30 -3.38 -9.11 8.81
CA ALA A 30 -4.74 -9.05 9.32
C ALA A 30 -5.55 -8.11 8.43
N ILE A 31 -6.66 -8.60 7.89
CA ILE A 31 -7.61 -7.77 7.14
C ILE A 31 -8.52 -7.11 8.17
N ALA A 32 -8.53 -5.78 8.21
CA ALA A 32 -9.40 -5.02 9.10
C ALA A 32 -10.81 -4.91 8.53
N TYR A 33 -11.81 -4.85 9.40
CA TYR A 33 -13.24 -4.88 9.04
C TYR A 33 -13.68 -3.75 8.09
N ASP A 34 -12.97 -2.62 8.10
CA ASP A 34 -13.26 -1.44 7.25
C ASP A 34 -12.48 -1.45 5.93
N GLY A 35 -11.99 -2.61 5.49
CA GLY A 35 -11.27 -2.75 4.21
C GLY A 35 -9.83 -2.22 4.25
N GLY A 36 -9.28 -1.95 5.44
CA GLY A 36 -7.85 -1.70 5.64
C GLY A 36 -7.04 -2.99 5.80
N PHE A 37 -5.72 -2.88 5.65
CA PHE A 37 -4.78 -3.96 5.88
C PHE A 37 -3.85 -3.61 7.05
N VAL A 38 -3.58 -4.59 7.91
CA VAL A 38 -2.50 -4.50 8.89
C VAL A 38 -1.45 -5.54 8.52
N LEU A 39 -0.23 -5.06 8.33
CA LEU A 39 0.93 -5.90 8.08
C LEU A 39 1.81 -5.90 9.32
N SER A 40 2.05 -7.08 9.88
CA SER A 40 2.97 -7.24 11.01
C SER A 40 4.24 -7.91 10.54
N ASP A 41 5.39 -7.30 10.87
CA ASP A 41 6.69 -7.88 10.60
C ASP A 41 7.00 -9.07 11.55
N PRO A 42 8.11 -9.80 11.35
CA PRO A 42 8.45 -10.97 12.15
C PRO A 42 8.74 -10.66 13.63
N GLU A 43 9.04 -9.41 13.96
CA GLU A 43 9.23 -8.93 15.33
C GLU A 43 7.90 -8.48 15.98
N GLY A 44 6.78 -8.61 15.25
CA GLY A 44 5.44 -8.26 15.71
C GLY A 44 5.11 -6.77 15.58
N ARG A 45 5.93 -5.97 14.89
CA ARG A 45 5.62 -4.55 14.65
C ARG A 45 4.57 -4.43 13.56
N ALA A 46 3.46 -3.78 13.89
CA ALA A 46 2.31 -3.61 12.99
C ALA A 46 2.38 -2.29 12.21
N THR A 47 2.10 -2.36 10.92
CA THR A 47 1.96 -1.23 9.98
C THR A 47 0.55 -1.24 9.39
N TRP A 48 -0.14 -0.10 9.47
CA TRP A 48 -1.50 0.06 8.97
C TRP A 48 -1.52 0.62 7.56
N PHE A 49 -2.31 0.01 6.69
CA PHE A 49 -2.54 0.41 5.31
C PHE A 49 -4.03 0.68 5.10
N VAL A 50 -4.36 1.89 4.70
CA VAL A 50 -5.77 2.32 4.56
C VAL A 50 -6.12 2.38 3.09
N ALA A 51 -7.29 1.87 2.71
CA ALA A 51 -7.78 1.99 1.34
C ALA A 51 -7.97 3.46 0.98
N VAL A 52 -7.40 3.87 -0.14
CA VAL A 52 -7.54 5.21 -0.71
C VAL A 52 -8.12 5.08 -2.12
N PRO A 53 -9.21 5.79 -2.44
CA PRO A 53 -9.73 5.79 -3.79
C PRO A 53 -8.71 6.46 -4.74
N GLU A 54 -8.59 5.94 -5.97
CA GLU A 54 -7.66 6.48 -6.97
C GLU A 54 -7.84 7.99 -7.21
N THR A 55 -9.06 8.50 -7.09
CA THR A 55 -9.40 9.93 -7.22
C THR A 55 -8.84 10.82 -6.11
N ARG A 56 -8.29 10.24 -5.04
CA ARG A 56 -7.64 10.94 -3.93
C ARG A 56 -6.14 10.65 -3.83
N LEU A 57 -5.56 10.01 -4.84
CA LEU A 57 -4.11 9.88 -4.90
C LEU A 57 -3.48 11.27 -5.06
N PRO A 58 -2.31 11.49 -4.42
CA PRO A 58 -1.53 12.69 -4.66
C PRO A 58 -1.18 12.84 -6.15
N GLU A 59 -0.98 14.07 -6.60
CA GLU A 59 -0.39 14.33 -7.91
C GLU A 59 0.98 13.64 -8.02
N GLY A 60 1.27 13.02 -9.18
CA GLY A 60 2.46 12.20 -9.38
C GLY A 60 2.33 10.73 -8.93
N VAL A 61 1.27 10.35 -8.20
CA VAL A 61 1.00 8.95 -7.84
C VAL A 61 -0.07 8.36 -8.75
N ARG A 62 0.24 7.24 -9.41
CA ARG A 62 -0.67 6.59 -10.37
C ARG A 62 -0.56 5.07 -10.31
N VAL A 63 -1.65 4.40 -10.69
CA VAL A 63 -1.71 2.93 -10.81
C VAL A 63 -1.48 2.56 -12.27
N GLU A 64 -0.46 1.75 -12.53
CA GLU A 64 -0.16 1.19 -13.85
C GLU A 64 -0.29 -0.33 -13.80
N GLY A 65 -1.47 -0.84 -14.17
CA GLY A 65 -1.80 -2.25 -14.03
C GLY A 65 -1.87 -2.67 -12.57
N ASP A 66 -0.89 -3.47 -12.14
CA ASP A 66 -0.79 -4.00 -10.77
C ASP A 66 0.23 -3.25 -9.88
N GLU A 67 0.88 -2.22 -10.44
CA GLU A 67 1.90 -1.44 -9.75
C GLU A 67 1.40 -0.03 -9.43
N VAL A 68 1.87 0.50 -8.30
CA VAL A 68 1.80 1.93 -8.01
C VAL A 68 3.13 2.57 -8.42
N ARG A 69 3.04 3.61 -9.26
CA ARG A 69 4.13 4.51 -9.60
C ARG A 69 3.99 5.78 -8.76
N ASP A 70 5.08 6.20 -8.15
CA ASP A 70 5.17 7.39 -7.33
C ASP A 70 6.28 8.27 -7.90
N ASP A 71 5.91 9.12 -8.84
CA ASP A 71 6.83 9.99 -9.58
C ASP A 71 7.01 11.35 -8.85
N ARG A 72 6.56 11.46 -7.58
CA ARG A 72 6.62 12.71 -6.81
C ARG A 72 8.04 13.18 -6.52
N ASP A 73 8.97 12.24 -6.35
CA ASP A 73 10.39 12.55 -6.15
C ASP A 73 11.01 13.23 -7.41
N GLU A 74 10.37 13.11 -8.58
CA GLU A 74 10.81 13.76 -9.83
C GLU A 74 10.20 15.15 -10.04
N LEU A 75 9.09 15.47 -9.36
CA LEU A 75 8.39 16.76 -9.46
C LEU A 75 8.99 17.85 -8.55
N GLU A 76 9.81 17.47 -7.58
CA GLU A 76 10.50 18.40 -6.67
C GLU A 76 11.88 18.86 -7.20
N GLN A 77 12.25 18.49 -8.44
CA GLN A 77 13.48 18.93 -9.14
C GLN A 77 13.19 20.01 -10.20
#